data_AF-A0A6N7PCT6-F1
#
_entry.id   AF-A0A6N7PCT6-F1
#
_cell.length_a   1.000
_cell.length_b   1.000
_cell.length_c   1.000
_cell.angle_alpha   90.00
_cell.angle_beta   90.00
_cell.angle_gamma   90.00
#
_symmetry.space_group_name_H-M   'P 1'
#
loop_
_entity.id
_entity.type
_entity.pdbx_description
1 polymer ?
#
loop_
_entity_poly.entity_id
_entity_poly.type
_entity_poly.pdbx_seq_one_letter_code
_entity_poly.pdbx_strand_id
1 'polypeptide(L)'
;MRFNFEPHLLCKSTNMKDLSKKLFLLRALHQLTQKGVADEIGVSTTIYGGLEKDASSIPIKRLERIVAIYGLTLENLFAFDEKDLIALMKGKTPNSLLEEFLPELVSKMDAINKLLCQLVQHSILQIEILSRNRPGLG
;
A
#
# COMPACT_ATOMS: atom_id res chain seq x y z
N MET A 1 20.57 -6.83 15.65
CA MET A 1 21.33 -6.68 14.39
C MET A 1 20.82 -5.43 13.69
N ARG A 2 21.69 -4.44 13.47
CA ARG A 2 21.36 -3.29 12.60
C ARG A 2 21.62 -3.73 11.17
N PHE A 3 20.59 -3.82 10.34
CA PHE A 3 20.77 -3.95 8.90
C PHE A 3 21.29 -2.61 8.38
N ASN A 4 22.57 -2.57 8.01
CA ASN A 4 23.12 -1.44 7.27
C ASN A 4 22.51 -1.46 5.88
N PHE A 5 21.59 -0.54 5.63
CA PHE A 5 21.00 -0.33 4.32
C PHE A 5 22.06 0.33 3.44
N GLU A 6 22.67 -0.45 2.55
CA GLU A 6 23.69 0.01 1.60
C GLU A 6 22.98 0.61 0.36
N PRO A 7 22.91 1.95 0.22
CA PRO A 7 22.10 2.60 -0.80
C PRO A 7 22.63 2.41 -2.23
N HIS A 8 23.84 1.85 -2.39
CA HIS A 8 24.48 1.64 -3.68
C HIS A 8 23.97 0.39 -4.42
N LEU A 9 23.19 -0.49 -3.77
CA LEU A 9 22.66 -1.72 -4.37
C LEU A 9 21.28 -1.57 -5.03
N LEU A 10 20.65 -0.38 -4.97
CA LEU A 10 19.40 -0.10 -5.68
C LEU A 10 19.54 0.03 -7.21
N CYS A 11 20.75 0.00 -7.75
CA CYS A 11 21.02 0.14 -9.18
C CYS A 11 21.32 -1.21 -9.84
N LYS A 12 20.32 -2.08 -9.91
CA LYS A 12 20.28 -3.12 -10.95
C LYS A 12 18.89 -3.11 -11.58
N SER A 13 18.72 -2.23 -12.56
CA SER A 13 17.59 -2.18 -13.49
C SER A 13 16.29 -1.49 -13.02
N THR A 14 16.32 -0.18 -12.78
CA THR A 14 15.13 0.67 -12.97
C THR A 14 15.51 1.89 -13.78
N ASN A 15 14.95 2.03 -14.99
CA ASN A 15 15.16 3.21 -15.81
C ASN A 15 14.49 4.40 -15.11
N MET A 16 15.15 5.55 -15.06
CA MET A 16 14.63 6.74 -14.40
C MET A 16 13.29 7.23 -14.99
N LYS A 17 13.03 6.91 -16.27
CA LYS A 17 11.71 7.10 -16.90
C LYS A 17 10.59 6.28 -16.25
N ASP A 18 10.92 5.14 -15.65
CA ASP A 18 9.95 4.26 -14.99
C ASP A 18 9.52 4.84 -13.64
N LEU A 19 10.41 5.59 -12.97
CA LEU A 19 10.10 6.25 -11.70
C LEU A 19 9.03 7.34 -11.89
N SER A 20 9.19 8.23 -12.87
CA SER A 20 8.21 9.28 -13.15
C SER A 20 6.81 8.70 -13.40
N LYS A 21 6.74 7.61 -14.17
CA LYS A 21 5.49 6.91 -14.46
C LYS A 21 4.93 6.21 -13.23
N LYS A 22 5.76 5.58 -12.38
CA LYS A 22 5.30 5.01 -11.10
C LYS A 22 4.63 6.07 -10.23
N LEU A 23 5.19 7.28 -10.13
CA LEU A 23 4.59 8.38 -9.37
C LEU A 23 3.23 8.77 -9.93
N PHE A 24 3.12 8.92 -11.26
CA PHE A 24 1.85 9.18 -11.93
C PHE A 24 0.81 8.08 -11.66
N LEU A 25 1.21 6.81 -11.79
CA LEU A 25 0.32 5.66 -11.61
C LEU A 25 -0.17 5.52 -10.18
N LEU A 26 0.71 5.69 -9.19
CA LEU A 26 0.33 5.71 -7.77
C LEU A 26 -0.69 6.81 -7.49
N ARG A 27 -0.43 8.03 -7.98
CA ARG A 27 -1.37 9.13 -7.82
C ARG A 27 -2.73 8.81 -8.45
N ALA A 28 -2.74 8.28 -9.67
CA ALA A 28 -3.96 7.95 -10.40
C ALA A 28 -4.77 6.84 -9.71
N LEU A 29 -4.10 5.80 -9.22
CA LEU A 29 -4.72 4.70 -8.48
C LEU A 29 -5.45 5.18 -7.22
N HIS A 30 -4.88 6.17 -6.53
CA HIS A 30 -5.47 6.78 -5.34
C HIS A 30 -6.40 7.96 -5.64
N GLN A 31 -6.70 8.24 -6.91
CA GLN A 31 -7.60 9.31 -7.35
C GLN A 31 -7.20 10.71 -6.83
N LEU A 32 -5.91 10.93 -6.60
CA LEU A 32 -5.38 12.21 -6.14
C LEU A 32 -5.07 13.14 -7.32
N THR A 33 -5.19 14.45 -7.08
CA THR A 33 -4.77 15.47 -8.05
C THR A 33 -3.29 15.81 -7.84
N GLN A 34 -2.61 16.31 -8.89
CA GLN A 34 -1.22 16.78 -8.76
C GLN A 34 -1.09 17.87 -7.69
N LYS A 35 -2.09 18.75 -7.58
CA LYS A 35 -2.17 19.77 -6.53
C LYS A 35 -2.24 19.13 -5.14
N GLY A 36 -3.12 18.14 -4.96
CA GLY A 36 -3.27 17.45 -3.67
C GLY A 36 -1.96 16.82 -3.19
N VAL A 37 -1.27 16.08 -4.06
CA VAL A 37 0.03 15.49 -3.70
C VAL A 37 1.10 16.56 -3.44
N ALA A 38 1.11 17.63 -4.24
CA ALA A 38 2.05 18.74 -4.07
C ALA A 38 1.86 19.47 -2.73
N ASP A 39 0.61 19.75 -2.36
CA ASP A 39 0.23 20.39 -1.09
C ASP A 39 0.71 19.52 0.09
N GLU A 40 0.55 18.20 -0.01
CA GLU A 40 0.92 17.26 1.06
C GLU A 40 2.44 17.13 1.28
N ILE A 41 3.23 17.22 0.22
CA ILE A 41 4.70 17.24 0.33
C ILE A 41 5.29 18.65 0.46
N GLY A 42 4.45 19.70 0.43
CA GLY A 42 4.86 21.09 0.57
C GLY A 42 5.68 21.64 -0.59
N VAL A 43 5.29 21.32 -1.83
CA VAL A 43 5.91 21.88 -3.05
C VAL A 43 4.84 22.50 -3.95
N SER A 44 5.25 23.25 -4.98
CA SER A 44 4.28 23.75 -5.96
C SER A 44 3.76 22.63 -6.86
N THR A 45 2.52 22.76 -7.33
CA THR A 45 1.93 21.83 -8.32
C THR A 45 2.82 21.65 -9.55
N THR A 46 3.48 22.72 -10.01
CA THR A 46 4.42 22.67 -11.13
C THR A 46 5.64 21.81 -10.84
N ILE A 47 6.20 21.87 -9.62
CA ILE A 47 7.31 21.02 -9.21
C ILE A 47 6.88 19.56 -9.27
N TYR A 48 5.75 19.21 -8.63
CA TYR A 48 5.29 17.83 -8.63
C TYR A 48 4.93 17.32 -10.04
N GLY A 49 4.26 18.14 -10.85
CA GLY A 49 3.99 17.82 -12.26
C GLY A 49 5.27 17.67 -13.10
N GLY A 50 6.36 18.34 -12.73
CA GLY A 50 7.69 18.12 -13.29
C GLY A 50 8.24 16.73 -12.95
N LEU A 51 8.04 16.26 -11.72
CA LEU A 51 8.47 14.93 -11.28
C LEU A 51 7.74 13.80 -12.03
N GLU A 52 6.46 13.97 -12.37
CA GLU A 52 5.72 13.00 -13.18
C GLU A 52 6.19 12.95 -14.65
N LYS A 53 6.93 13.96 -15.11
CA LYS A 53 7.56 13.99 -16.44
C LYS A 53 8.99 13.47 -16.40
N ASP A 54 9.78 13.95 -15.45
CA ASP A 54 11.17 13.57 -15.24
C ASP A 54 11.54 13.60 -13.75
N ALA A 55 11.72 12.42 -13.16
CA ALA A 55 12.13 12.23 -11.79
C ALA A 55 13.66 12.07 -11.64
N SER A 56 14.46 12.33 -12.68
CA SER A 56 15.91 12.06 -12.68
C SER A 56 16.73 12.75 -11.60
N SER A 57 16.26 13.90 -11.14
CA SER A 57 16.93 14.70 -10.11
C SER A 57 16.15 14.73 -8.79
N ILE A 58 15.18 13.83 -8.59
CA ILE A 58 14.38 13.83 -7.36
C ILE A 58 15.28 13.50 -6.15
N PRO A 59 15.31 14.36 -5.11
CA PRO A 59 16.01 14.02 -3.88
C PRO A 59 15.35 12.82 -3.19
N ILE A 60 16.15 11.87 -2.68
CA ILE A 60 15.65 10.66 -1.99
C ILE A 60 14.65 11.02 -0.89
N LYS A 61 14.96 12.00 -0.04
CA LYS A 61 14.05 12.46 1.02
C LYS A 61 12.69 12.96 0.50
N ARG A 62 12.65 13.52 -0.71
CA ARG A 62 11.40 13.93 -1.34
C ARG A 62 10.64 12.72 -1.85
N LEU A 63 11.33 11.76 -2.45
CA LEU A 63 10.72 10.50 -2.88
C LEU A 63 10.12 9.74 -1.69
N GLU A 64 10.82 9.67 -0.56
CA GLU A 64 10.32 9.09 0.70
C GLU A 64 9.01 9.74 1.15
N ARG A 65 8.94 11.07 1.14
CA ARG A 65 7.73 11.80 1.51
C ARG A 65 6.57 11.53 0.56
N ILE A 66 6.84 11.38 -0.74
CA ILE A 66 5.80 11.06 -1.73
C ILE A 66 5.27 9.64 -1.51
N VAL A 67 6.12 8.63 -1.33
CA VAL A 67 5.67 7.25 -1.13
C VAL A 67 4.91 7.07 0.19
N ALA A 68 5.26 7.85 1.20
CA ALA A 68 4.58 7.84 2.50
C ALA A 68 3.10 8.26 2.42
N ILE A 69 2.71 9.09 1.45
CA ILE A 69 1.29 9.45 1.19
C ILE A 69 0.45 8.20 0.92
N TYR A 70 1.06 7.19 0.30
CA TYR A 70 0.41 5.94 -0.07
C TYR A 70 0.63 4.83 0.96
N GLY A 71 1.24 5.13 2.11
CA GLY A 71 1.61 4.14 3.11
C GLY A 71 2.72 3.18 2.67
N LEU A 72 3.56 3.59 1.72
CA LEU A 72 4.64 2.77 1.15
C LEU A 72 6.02 3.25 1.62
N THR A 73 6.98 2.32 1.65
CA THR A 73 8.40 2.62 1.77
C THR A 73 9.07 2.69 0.38
N LEU A 74 10.31 3.19 0.31
CA LEU A 74 11.08 3.12 -0.93
C LEU A 74 11.31 1.68 -1.39
N GLU A 75 11.57 0.76 -0.45
CA GLU A 75 11.72 -0.66 -0.75
C GLU A 75 10.47 -1.19 -1.46
N ASN A 76 9.27 -0.84 -0.98
CA ASN A 76 8.03 -1.20 -1.66
C ASN A 76 7.96 -0.61 -3.07
N LEU A 77 8.29 0.68 -3.25
CA LEU A 77 8.25 1.34 -4.56
C LEU A 77 9.17 0.68 -5.61
N PHE A 78 10.32 0.17 -5.18
CA PHE A 78 11.30 -0.47 -6.06
C PHE A 78 11.07 -1.98 -6.22
N ALA A 79 10.19 -2.60 -5.42
CA ALA A 79 9.87 -4.03 -5.49
C ALA A 79 8.94 -4.43 -6.65
N PHE A 80 8.35 -3.47 -7.36
CA PHE A 80 7.47 -3.71 -8.51
C PHE A 80 7.85 -2.79 -9.67
N ASP A 81 7.48 -3.14 -10.89
CA ASP A 81 7.65 -2.28 -12.06
C ASP A 81 6.36 -1.56 -12.45
N GLU A 82 6.45 -0.56 -13.34
CA GLU A 82 5.25 0.14 -13.86
C GLU A 82 4.24 -0.81 -14.50
N LYS A 83 4.74 -1.91 -15.11
CA LYS A 83 3.93 -2.93 -15.76
C LYS A 83 3.01 -3.63 -14.77
N ASP A 84 3.47 -3.84 -13.54
CA ASP A 84 2.71 -4.49 -12.47
C ASP A 84 1.55 -3.59 -12.03
N LEU A 85 1.78 -2.27 -11.91
CA LEU A 85 0.70 -1.30 -11.63
C LEU A 85 -0.30 -1.21 -12.78
N ILE A 86 0.17 -1.19 -14.02
CA ILE A 86 -0.71 -1.16 -15.20
C ILE A 86 -1.56 -2.43 -15.27
N ALA A 87 -0.99 -3.59 -14.95
CA ALA A 87 -1.74 -4.84 -14.86
C ALA A 87 -2.83 -4.74 -13.78
N LEU A 88 -2.48 -4.27 -12.58
CA LEU A 88 -3.41 -4.10 -11.47
C LEU A 88 -4.57 -3.17 -11.83
N MET A 89 -4.29 -2.00 -12.41
CA MET A 89 -5.32 -1.06 -12.86
C MET A 89 -6.23 -1.63 -13.96
N LYS A 90 -5.75 -2.61 -14.73
CA LYS A 90 -6.53 -3.34 -15.74
C LYS A 90 -7.27 -4.56 -15.17
N GLY A 91 -7.27 -4.75 -13.84
CA GLY A 91 -7.86 -5.90 -13.18
C GLY A 91 -7.11 -7.22 -13.41
N LYS A 92 -5.84 -7.15 -13.83
CA LYS A 92 -4.96 -8.32 -14.02
C LYS A 92 -3.93 -8.35 -12.90
N THR A 93 -3.92 -9.39 -12.07
CA THR A 93 -2.86 -9.58 -11.08
C THR A 93 -1.54 -9.93 -11.77
N PRO A 94 -0.41 -9.26 -11.45
CA PRO A 94 0.90 -9.64 -11.98
C PRO A 94 1.35 -10.99 -11.36
N ASN A 95 1.68 -11.96 -12.22
CA ASN A 95 1.63 -13.39 -11.88
C ASN A 95 2.94 -14.05 -11.37
N SER A 96 4.09 -13.38 -11.20
CA SER A 96 5.35 -14.15 -10.98
C SER A 96 5.81 -14.36 -9.53
N LEU A 97 5.33 -13.58 -8.56
CA LEU A 97 5.66 -13.77 -7.12
C LEU A 97 4.43 -14.09 -6.27
N LEU A 98 3.24 -13.97 -6.86
CA LEU A 98 1.98 -14.13 -6.15
C LEU A 98 1.53 -15.58 -6.09
N GLU A 99 1.72 -16.41 -7.12
CA GLU A 99 1.16 -17.77 -7.15
C GLU A 99 1.70 -18.71 -6.05
N GLU A 100 2.96 -18.57 -5.64
CA GLU A 100 3.56 -19.47 -4.63
C GLU A 100 3.15 -19.10 -3.19
N PHE A 101 2.96 -17.81 -2.89
CA PHE A 101 2.64 -17.33 -1.55
C PHE A 101 1.16 -16.94 -1.35
N LEU A 102 0.39 -16.70 -2.41
CA LEU A 102 -1.05 -16.37 -2.30
C LEU A 102 -1.86 -17.46 -1.63
N PRO A 103 -1.73 -18.75 -1.99
CA PRO A 103 -2.57 -19.78 -1.40
C PRO A 103 -2.38 -19.84 0.12
N GLU A 104 -1.14 -19.70 0.57
CA GLU A 104 -0.81 -19.67 2.00
C GLU A 104 -1.32 -18.40 2.69
N LEU A 105 -1.15 -17.23 2.06
CA LEU A 105 -1.64 -15.97 2.62
C LEU A 105 -3.17 -15.93 2.69
N VAL A 106 -3.85 -16.36 1.63
CA VAL A 106 -5.32 -16.47 1.56
C VAL A 106 -5.82 -17.47 2.59
N SER A 107 -5.14 -18.61 2.75
CA SER A 107 -5.48 -19.59 3.79
C SER A 107 -5.32 -19.03 5.20
N LYS A 108 -4.24 -18.29 5.48
CA LYS A 108 -4.03 -17.60 6.77
C LYS A 108 -5.11 -16.54 7.00
N MET A 109 -5.47 -15.76 5.99
CA MET A 109 -6.54 -14.77 6.08
C MET A 109 -7.90 -15.43 6.37
N ASP A 110 -8.23 -16.52 5.69
CA ASP A 110 -9.47 -17.28 5.92
C ASP A 110 -9.54 -17.84 7.34
N ALA A 111 -8.43 -18.41 7.84
CA ALA A 111 -8.33 -18.88 9.21
C ALA A 111 -8.55 -17.76 10.23
N ILE A 112 -7.91 -16.60 10.04
CA ILE A 112 -8.07 -15.43 10.92
C ILE A 112 -9.53 -14.94 10.88
N ASN A 113 -10.14 -14.84 9.70
CA ASN A 113 -11.52 -14.40 9.55
C ASN A 113 -12.50 -15.34 10.27
N LYS A 114 -12.28 -16.66 10.18
CA LYS A 114 -13.09 -17.65 10.92
C LYS A 114 -12.98 -17.46 12.42
N LEU A 115 -11.76 -17.26 12.93
CA LEU A 115 -11.53 -17.01 14.36
C LEU A 115 -12.19 -15.70 14.83
N LEU A 116 -12.11 -14.63 14.03
CA LEU A 116 -12.79 -13.37 14.33
C LEU A 116 -14.31 -13.54 14.36
N CYS A 117 -14.89 -14.25 13.40
CA CYS A 117 -16.32 -14.57 13.39
C CYS A 117 -16.74 -15.35 14.65
N GLN A 118 -15.97 -16.34 15.07
CA GLN A 118 -16.23 -17.11 16.29
C GLN A 118 -16.21 -16.22 17.54
N LEU A 119 -15.23 -15.31 17.64
CA LEU A 119 -15.13 -14.38 18.77
C LEU A 119 -16.34 -13.44 18.84
N VAL A 120 -16.77 -12.93 17.68
CA VAL A 120 -17.97 -12.08 17.59
C VAL A 120 -19.22 -12.85 17.98
N GLN A 121 -19.41 -14.08 17.46
CA GLN A 121 -20.55 -14.93 17.80
C GLN A 121 -20.62 -15.24 19.30
N HIS A 122 -19.48 -15.56 19.91
CA HIS A 122 -19.41 -15.80 21.34
C HIS A 122 -19.80 -14.56 22.16
N SER A 123 -19.34 -13.38 21.74
CA SER A 123 -19.68 -12.12 22.39
C SER A 123 -21.18 -11.82 22.30
N ILE A 124 -21.80 -12.07 21.13
CA ILE A 124 -23.26 -11.92 20.94
C ILE A 124 -24.02 -12.87 21.87
N LEU A 125 -23.63 -14.15 21.92
CA LEU A 125 -24.28 -15.14 22.80
C LEU A 125 -24.20 -14.74 24.27
N GLN A 126 -23.05 -14.21 24.73
CA GLN A 126 -22.91 -13.73 26.10
C GLN A 126 -23.87 -12.58 26.40
N ILE A 127 -24.02 -11.64 25.48
CA ILE A 127 -24.96 -10.52 25.61
C ILE A 127 -26.40 -11.04 25.68
N GLU A 128 -26.76 -12.00 24.82
CA GLU A 128 -28.09 -12.63 24.84
C GLU A 128 -28.38 -13.32 26.18
N ILE A 129 -27.44 -14.10 26.70
CA ILE A 129 -27.58 -14.77 28.00
C ILE A 129 -27.78 -13.74 29.13
N LEU A 130 -26.99 -12.67 29.14
CA LEU A 130 -27.11 -11.60 30.14
C LEU A 130 -28.45 -10.86 30.04
N SER A 131 -28.95 -10.61 28.82
CA SER A 131 -30.25 -9.98 28.60
C SER A 131 -31.43 -10.84 29.09
N ARG A 132 -31.33 -12.18 28.96
CA ARG A 132 -32.36 -13.14 29.41
C ARG A 132 -32.37 -13.31 30.92
N ASN A 133 -31.24 -13.11 31.58
CA ASN A 133 -31.09 -13.26 33.03
C ASN A 133 -31.37 -11.99 33.83
N ARG A 134 -32.02 -10.96 33.28
CA ARG A 134 -32.50 -9.84 34.11
C ARG A 134 -33.66 -10.32 35.00
N PRO A 135 -33.51 -10.40 36.33
CA PRO A 135 -34.67 -10.57 37.19
C PRO A 135 -35.60 -9.37 36.98
N GLY A 136 -36.89 -9.65 36.80
CA GLY A 136 -37.90 -8.62 36.63
C GLY A 136 -37.80 -7.57 37.73
N LEU A 137 -37.76 -6.31 37.35
CA LEU A 137 -38.01 -5.17 38.24
C LEU A 137 -39.46 -5.32 38.74
N GLY A 138 -39.62 -5.98 39.88
CA GLY A 138 -40.81 -5.90 40.71
C GLY A 138 -40.85 -4.60 41.50
#